data_AF-X1RUD2-F1
#
_entry.id   AF-X1RUD2-F1
#
_cell.length_a   1.000
_cell.length_b   1.000
_cell.length_c   1.000
_cell.angle_alpha   90.00
_cell.angle_beta   90.00
_cell.angle_gamma   90.00
#
_symmetry.space_group_name_H-M   'P 1'
#
loop_
_entity.id
_entity.type
_entity.pdbx_description
1 polymer ?
#
loop_
_entity_poly.entity_id
_entity_poly.type
_entity_poly.pdbx_seq_one_letter_code
_entity_poly.pdbx_strand_id
1 'polypeptide(L)'
;SGYIELPENPSYRNDSLKTLEVLIKEFGSLNRYFDKTPINCRVKQNRSVFISATGLVYPCCWVYHQANCRTLYNVRDPFELGVENILRDIGGVHRISAKECSLKDIVEGDFFSRIEESWDAPGLARGRLKVCASACGCRMDMYEKQFENKALIPGISHTENSESDSPRS
;
A
#
# COMPACT_ATOMS: atom_id res chain seq x y z
N SER A 1 -14.46 6.49 16.80
CA SER A 1 -13.54 5.56 16.12
C SER A 1 -14.34 4.31 15.79
N GLY A 2 -14.59 4.04 14.50
CA GLY A 2 -15.24 2.80 14.07
C GLY A 2 -14.17 1.76 13.83
N TYR A 3 -13.92 0.91 14.83
CA TYR A 3 -13.07 -0.25 14.65
C TYR A 3 -13.89 -1.31 13.92
N ILE A 4 -13.46 -1.66 12.71
CA ILE A 4 -14.07 -2.76 11.96
C ILE A 4 -13.37 -4.03 12.41
N GLU A 5 -14.10 -4.92 13.09
CA GLU A 5 -13.57 -6.18 13.57
C GLU A 5 -13.28 -7.14 12.39
N LEU A 6 -12.37 -8.08 12.61
CA LEU A 6 -12.10 -9.12 11.62
C LEU A 6 -13.35 -10.00 11.44
N PRO A 7 -13.63 -10.49 10.21
CA PRO A 7 -14.71 -11.45 9.99
C PRO A 7 -14.59 -12.66 10.92
N GLU A 8 -15.70 -13.09 11.52
CA GLU A 8 -15.73 -14.27 12.39
C GLU A 8 -15.31 -15.53 11.63
N ASN A 9 -15.83 -15.70 10.41
CA ASN A 9 -15.48 -16.81 9.54
C ASN A 9 -14.03 -16.68 9.03
N PRO A 10 -13.13 -17.62 9.37
CA PRO A 10 -11.74 -17.59 8.93
C PRO A 10 -11.58 -17.63 7.40
N SER A 11 -12.55 -18.18 6.66
CA SER A 11 -12.51 -18.20 5.19
C SER A 11 -12.61 -16.81 4.56
N TYR A 12 -13.09 -15.82 5.30
CA TYR A 12 -13.16 -14.42 4.86
C TYR A 12 -11.98 -13.56 5.31
N ARG A 13 -10.98 -14.17 5.97
CA ARG A 13 -9.77 -13.47 6.39
C ARG A 13 -8.73 -13.55 5.30
N ASN A 14 -8.00 -12.46 5.10
CA ASN A 14 -6.87 -12.45 4.17
C ASN A 14 -5.72 -13.27 4.76
N ASP A 15 -5.24 -14.27 4.01
CA ASP A 15 -4.14 -15.14 4.45
C ASP A 15 -2.83 -14.37 4.70
N SER A 16 -2.68 -13.17 4.13
CA SER A 16 -1.54 -12.28 4.41
C SER A 16 -1.40 -11.92 5.89
N LEU A 17 -2.46 -12.07 6.71
CA LEU A 17 -2.40 -11.88 8.16
C LEU A 17 -1.42 -12.86 8.83
N LYS A 18 -1.33 -14.10 8.34
CA LYS A 18 -0.33 -15.09 8.83
C LYS A 18 1.09 -14.62 8.54
N THR A 19 1.31 -14.07 7.35
CA THR A 19 2.61 -13.47 6.98
C THR A 19 2.94 -12.27 7.85
N LEU A 20 1.95 -11.45 8.20
CA LEU A 20 2.12 -10.30 9.08
C LEU A 20 2.65 -10.72 10.46
N GLU A 21 2.07 -11.77 11.05
CA GLU A 21 2.51 -12.34 12.34
C GLU A 21 3.95 -12.84 12.28
N VAL A 22 4.31 -13.55 11.21
CA VAL A 22 5.69 -14.02 10.99
C VAL A 22 6.67 -12.84 10.90
N LEU A 23 6.33 -11.80 10.15
CA LEU A 23 7.18 -10.62 10.01
C LEU A 23 7.33 -9.86 11.32
N ILE A 24 6.27 -9.73 12.11
CA ILE A 24 6.33 -9.12 13.45
C ILE A 24 7.27 -9.93 14.36
N LYS A 25 7.18 -11.27 14.33
CA LYS A 25 8.06 -12.14 15.12
C LYS A 25 9.52 -12.04 14.70
N GLU A 26 9.79 -11.96 13.40
CA GLU A 26 11.16 -11.91 12.84
C GLU A 26 11.83 -10.54 13.06
N PHE A 27 11.12 -9.44 12.83
CA PHE A 27 11.68 -8.09 12.89
C PHE A 27 11.44 -7.39 14.24
N GLY A 28 10.57 -7.95 15.09
CA GLY A 28 10.14 -7.39 16.37
C GLY A 28 9.04 -6.33 16.25
N SER A 29 8.87 -5.71 15.08
CA SER A 29 7.73 -4.84 14.75
C SER A 29 7.61 -4.63 13.25
N LEU A 30 6.43 -4.21 12.79
CA LEU A 30 6.23 -3.86 11.39
C LEU A 30 7.08 -2.68 10.93
N ASN A 31 7.27 -1.67 11.78
CA ASN A 31 8.13 -0.53 11.43
C ASN A 31 9.57 -0.97 11.16
N ARG A 32 10.11 -1.91 11.95
CA ARG A 32 11.46 -2.46 11.71
C ARG A 32 11.55 -3.28 10.42
N TYR A 33 10.46 -3.95 10.05
CA TYR A 33 10.36 -4.59 8.74
C TYR A 33 10.31 -3.53 7.62
N PHE A 34 9.48 -2.49 7.76
CA PHE A 34 9.36 -1.41 6.79
C PHE A 34 10.65 -0.61 6.60
N ASP A 35 11.48 -0.47 7.64
CA ASP A 35 12.80 0.16 7.55
C ASP A 35 13.73 -0.52 6.53
N LYS A 36 13.54 -1.82 6.28
CA LYS A 36 14.52 -2.66 5.57
C LYS A 36 13.95 -3.38 4.35
N THR A 37 12.63 -3.54 4.25
CA THR A 37 12.04 -4.37 3.19
C THR A 37 12.36 -3.79 1.81
N PRO A 38 12.92 -4.59 0.87
CA PRO A 38 13.09 -4.16 -0.50
C PRO A 38 11.75 -3.75 -1.11
N ILE A 39 11.73 -2.73 -1.95
CA ILE A 39 10.50 -2.23 -2.58
C ILE A 39 10.47 -2.72 -4.03
N ASN A 40 9.43 -3.48 -4.38
CA ASN A 40 9.13 -3.86 -5.75
C ASN A 40 7.89 -3.11 -6.22
N CYS A 41 8.10 -1.90 -6.79
CA CYS A 41 7.00 -0.99 -7.09
C CYS A 41 6.14 -1.50 -8.26
N ARG A 42 4.87 -1.85 -7.96
CA ARG A 42 3.88 -2.30 -8.95
C ARG A 42 3.63 -1.29 -10.05
N VAL A 43 3.56 -0.01 -9.70
CA VAL A 43 3.24 1.04 -10.66
C VAL A 43 4.34 1.21 -11.70
N LYS A 44 5.61 1.08 -11.29
CA LYS A 44 6.72 1.10 -12.27
C LYS A 44 6.63 -0.05 -13.26
N GLN A 45 6.20 -1.22 -12.82
CA GLN A 45 5.98 -2.38 -13.70
C GLN A 45 4.80 -2.15 -14.65
N ASN A 46 3.68 -1.67 -14.12
CA ASN A 46 2.43 -1.49 -14.88
C ASN A 46 2.38 -0.19 -15.70
N ARG A 47 3.35 0.72 -15.51
CA ARG A 47 3.47 2.01 -16.20
C ARG A 47 2.20 2.85 -16.10
N SER A 48 1.63 2.95 -14.90
CA SER A 48 0.42 3.71 -14.61
C SER A 48 0.69 4.94 -13.76
N VAL A 49 -0.32 5.82 -13.67
CA VAL A 49 -0.35 6.95 -12.73
C VAL A 49 -1.75 7.07 -12.16
N PHE A 50 -1.88 7.66 -10.97
CA PHE A 50 -3.15 8.03 -10.38
C PHE A 50 -3.41 9.51 -10.59
N ILE A 51 -4.59 9.87 -11.10
CA ILE A 51 -5.02 11.26 -11.24
C ILE A 51 -6.29 11.44 -10.41
N SER A 52 -6.25 12.37 -9.43
CA SER A 52 -7.41 12.68 -8.60
C SER A 52 -8.52 13.35 -9.41
N ALA A 53 -9.74 13.35 -8.88
CA ALA A 53 -10.86 14.09 -9.48
C ALA A 53 -10.60 15.60 -9.64
N THR A 54 -9.67 16.16 -8.85
CA THR A 54 -9.28 17.58 -8.93
C THR A 54 -8.15 17.85 -9.92
N GLY A 55 -7.57 16.81 -10.53
CA GLY A 55 -6.49 16.90 -11.51
C GLY A 55 -5.08 16.84 -10.92
N LEU A 56 -4.92 16.36 -9.68
CA LEU A 56 -3.61 16.17 -9.06
C LEU A 56 -3.05 14.79 -9.41
N VAL A 57 -1.81 14.75 -9.85
CA VAL A 57 -1.15 13.54 -10.38
C VAL A 57 -0.23 12.95 -9.32
N TYR A 58 -0.41 11.67 -9.04
CA TYR A 58 0.39 10.90 -8.09
C TYR A 58 0.91 9.61 -8.76
N PRO A 59 2.01 9.03 -8.27
CA PRO A 59 2.47 7.73 -8.75
C PRO A 59 1.39 6.65 -8.55
N CYS A 60 0.70 6.63 -7.41
CA CYS A 60 -0.33 5.64 -7.13
C CYS A 60 -1.38 6.16 -6.13
N CYS A 61 -2.50 5.44 -6.01
CA CYS A 61 -3.58 5.79 -5.08
C CYS A 61 -3.16 5.72 -3.60
N TRP A 62 -2.23 4.83 -3.23
CA TRP A 62 -1.70 4.78 -1.86
C TRP A 62 -0.89 6.03 -1.51
N VAL A 63 -0.05 6.51 -2.44
CA VAL A 63 0.68 7.77 -2.26
C VAL A 63 -0.29 8.95 -2.16
N TYR A 64 -1.34 8.98 -3.00
CA TYR A 64 -2.42 9.96 -2.86
C TYR A 64 -3.07 9.92 -1.46
N HIS A 65 -3.41 8.74 -0.96
CA HIS A 65 -3.97 8.58 0.37
C HIS A 65 -3.02 9.12 1.45
N GLN A 66 -1.74 8.76 1.39
CA GLN A 66 -0.75 9.21 2.38
C GLN A 66 -0.52 10.73 2.30
N ALA A 67 -0.51 11.32 1.10
CA ALA A 67 -0.44 12.77 0.90
C ALA A 67 -1.58 13.54 1.57
N ASN A 68 -2.74 12.90 1.76
CA ASN A 68 -3.97 13.55 2.23
C ASN A 68 -4.45 13.03 3.60
N CYS A 69 -3.73 12.09 4.22
CA CYS A 69 -4.20 11.42 5.43
C CYS A 69 -4.38 12.37 6.63
N ARG A 70 -3.60 13.46 6.70
CA ARG A 70 -3.80 14.52 7.68
C ARG A 70 -5.13 15.21 7.49
N THR A 71 -5.42 15.67 6.28
CA THR A 71 -6.67 16.38 5.95
C THR A 71 -7.89 15.49 6.10
N LEU A 72 -7.79 14.23 5.67
CA LEU A 72 -8.90 13.29 5.65
C LEU A 72 -9.20 12.67 7.03
N TYR A 73 -8.17 12.39 7.82
CA TYR A 73 -8.30 11.58 9.04
C TYR A 73 -7.60 12.18 10.26
N ASN A 74 -7.10 13.42 10.18
CA ASN A 74 -6.36 14.10 11.26
C ASN A 74 -5.15 13.29 11.77
N VAL A 75 -4.49 12.56 10.86
CA VAL A 75 -3.27 11.78 11.18
C VAL A 75 -2.14 12.72 11.58
N ARG A 76 -1.44 12.35 12.66
CA ARG A 76 -0.27 13.09 13.20
C ARG A 76 1.00 12.26 13.32
N ASP A 77 0.94 10.96 12.98
CA ASP A 77 2.12 10.08 12.98
C ASP A 77 3.14 10.59 11.94
N PRO A 78 4.36 10.98 12.34
CA PRO A 78 5.36 11.49 11.40
C PRO A 78 5.69 10.50 10.27
N PHE A 79 5.58 9.19 10.48
CA PHE A 79 5.83 8.20 9.43
C PHE A 79 4.74 8.14 8.37
N GLU A 80 3.54 8.64 8.68
CA GLU A 80 2.45 8.76 7.71
C GLU A 80 2.48 10.08 6.94
N LEU A 81 3.28 11.05 7.38
CA LEU A 81 3.29 12.40 6.82
C LEU A 81 4.40 12.61 5.79
N GLY A 82 5.17 11.56 5.47
CA GLY A 82 6.32 11.64 4.57
C GLY A 82 5.98 12.20 3.18
N VAL A 83 4.91 11.71 2.55
CA VAL A 83 4.49 12.20 1.22
C VAL A 83 4.00 13.65 1.27
N GLU A 84 3.24 14.02 2.31
CA GLU A 84 2.80 15.41 2.53
C GLU A 84 4.01 16.34 2.70
N ASN A 85 5.03 15.91 3.45
CA ASN A 85 6.27 16.66 3.62
C ASN A 85 7.01 16.86 2.29
N ILE A 86 7.14 15.80 1.47
CA ILE A 86 7.71 15.92 0.12
C ILE A 86 6.93 16.95 -0.71
N LEU A 87 5.59 16.87 -0.72
CA LEU A 87 4.76 17.83 -1.43
C LEU A 87 4.99 19.26 -0.96
N ARG A 88 5.07 19.49 0.35
CA ARG A 88 5.36 20.82 0.90
C ARG A 88 6.74 21.32 0.48
N ASP A 89 7.76 20.46 0.53
CA ASP A 89 9.14 20.81 0.19
C ASP A 89 9.31 21.22 -1.27
N ILE A 90 8.60 20.58 -2.20
CA ILE A 90 8.69 20.92 -3.63
C ILE A 90 7.89 22.18 -4.01
N GLY A 91 7.14 22.77 -3.08
CA GLY A 91 6.32 23.97 -3.29
C GLY A 91 4.80 23.73 -3.25
N GLY A 92 4.35 22.50 -3.02
CA GLY A 92 2.93 22.16 -2.86
C GLY A 92 2.26 21.61 -4.13
N VAL A 93 0.95 21.44 -4.05
CA VAL A 93 0.15 20.67 -5.02
C VAL A 93 0.15 21.23 -6.44
N HIS A 94 0.44 22.52 -6.62
CA HIS A 94 0.51 23.15 -7.93
C HIS A 94 1.58 22.50 -8.83
N ARG A 95 2.66 21.99 -8.22
CA ARG A 95 3.75 21.26 -8.91
C ARG A 95 3.33 19.91 -9.48
N ILE A 96 2.20 19.38 -9.03
CA ILE A 96 1.66 18.08 -9.47
C ILE A 96 0.25 18.22 -10.07
N SER A 97 -0.15 19.44 -10.40
CA SER A 97 -1.47 19.74 -10.97
C SER A 97 -1.41 19.63 -12.49
N ALA A 98 -2.15 18.69 -13.07
CA ALA A 98 -2.28 18.55 -14.52
C ALA A 98 -3.01 19.73 -15.20
N LYS A 99 -3.56 20.65 -14.40
CA LYS A 99 -4.13 21.93 -14.86
C LYS A 99 -3.06 23.01 -15.06
N GLU A 100 -1.88 22.82 -14.48
CA GLU A 100 -0.81 23.82 -14.43
C GLU A 100 0.50 23.32 -15.07
N CYS A 101 0.77 22.03 -14.99
CA CYS A 101 1.96 21.38 -15.55
C CYS A 101 1.56 20.25 -16.51
N SER A 102 2.41 19.97 -17.50
CA SER A 102 2.18 18.81 -18.36
C SER A 102 2.37 17.50 -17.58
N LEU A 103 1.69 16.43 -17.97
CA LEU A 103 1.87 15.12 -17.34
C LEU A 103 3.33 14.66 -17.40
N LYS A 104 4.04 14.97 -18.49
CA LYS A 104 5.46 14.63 -18.66
C LYS A 104 6.31 15.33 -17.60
N ASP A 105 6.13 16.64 -17.43
CA ASP A 105 6.90 17.42 -16.46
C ASP A 105 6.62 16.97 -15.02
N ILE A 106 5.39 16.57 -14.72
CA ILE A 106 5.03 16.07 -13.38
C ILE A 106 5.68 14.71 -13.11
N VAL A 107 5.60 13.77 -14.07
CA VAL A 107 6.12 12.40 -13.92
C VAL A 107 7.65 12.39 -13.89
N GLU A 108 8.31 13.27 -14.64
CA GLU A 108 9.76 13.44 -14.65
C GLU A 108 10.27 14.40 -13.56
N GLY A 109 9.36 14.97 -12.76
CA GLY A 109 9.66 16.01 -11.79
C GLY A 109 9.97 15.51 -10.37
N ASP A 110 10.31 16.47 -9.51
CA ASP A 110 10.81 16.24 -8.14
C ASP A 110 9.90 15.38 -7.26
N PHE A 111 8.58 15.43 -7.47
CA PHE A 111 7.65 14.64 -6.66
C PHE A 111 7.85 13.14 -6.87
N PHE A 112 7.96 12.72 -8.13
CA PHE A 112 8.12 11.32 -8.50
C PHE A 112 9.53 10.84 -8.15
N SER A 113 10.57 11.64 -8.41
CA SER A 113 11.95 11.28 -8.07
C SER A 113 12.16 11.12 -6.57
N ARG A 114 11.69 12.06 -5.74
CA ARG A 114 11.87 11.97 -4.26
C ARG A 114 11.12 10.79 -3.65
N ILE A 115 9.99 10.37 -4.23
CA ILE A 115 9.30 9.15 -3.80
C ILE A 115 10.15 7.92 -4.12
N GLU A 116 10.77 7.86 -5.29
CA GLU A 116 11.65 6.75 -5.67
C GLU A 116 12.94 6.72 -4.83
N GLU A 117 13.60 7.87 -4.65
CA GLU A 117 14.79 8.01 -3.80
C GLU A 117 14.52 7.54 -2.35
N SER A 118 13.28 7.71 -1.87
CA SER A 118 12.91 7.24 -0.54
C SER A 118 13.05 5.71 -0.37
N TRP A 119 13.07 4.94 -1.45
CA TRP A 119 13.17 3.48 -1.40
C TRP A 119 14.55 2.98 -0.99
N ASP A 120 15.57 3.82 -1.13
CA ASP A 120 16.94 3.53 -0.72
C ASP A 120 17.30 4.23 0.60
N ALA A 121 16.36 4.99 1.18
CA ALA A 121 16.59 5.67 2.45
C ALA A 121 16.77 4.66 3.60
N PRO A 122 17.64 4.94 4.60
CA PRO A 122 18.09 3.93 5.57
C PRO A 122 17.07 3.56 6.66
N GLY A 123 15.80 3.94 6.50
CA GLY A 123 14.70 3.69 7.44
C GLY A 123 13.66 4.80 7.44
N LEU A 124 12.50 4.54 8.06
CA LEU A 124 11.34 5.44 8.12
C LEU A 124 11.71 6.79 8.76
N ALA A 125 12.48 6.75 9.86
CA ALA A 125 12.94 7.95 10.55
C ALA A 125 13.96 8.78 9.73
N ARG A 126 14.46 8.25 8.61
CA ARG A 126 15.47 8.88 7.74
C ARG A 126 14.98 9.05 6.31
N GLY A 127 13.66 9.22 6.13
CA GLY A 127 13.06 9.60 4.85
C GLY A 127 12.48 8.46 4.03
N ARG A 128 12.55 7.20 4.50
CA ARG A 128 11.88 6.08 3.82
C ARG A 128 10.37 6.23 3.96
N LEU A 129 9.65 6.16 2.85
CA LEU A 129 8.20 6.29 2.86
C LEU A 129 7.52 4.99 3.32
N LYS A 130 6.79 5.07 4.45
CA LYS A 130 6.03 3.95 5.01
C LYS A 130 5.04 3.37 4.01
N VAL A 131 4.38 4.21 3.19
CA VAL A 131 3.41 3.76 2.19
C VAL A 131 4.02 2.87 1.12
N CYS A 132 5.23 3.16 0.66
CA CYS A 132 5.91 2.35 -0.34
C CYS A 132 6.36 1.02 0.27
N ALA A 133 6.89 1.05 1.50
CA ALA A 133 7.28 -0.15 2.23
C ALA A 133 6.08 -1.06 2.60
N SER A 134 4.93 -0.49 2.94
CA SER A 134 3.74 -1.25 3.33
C SER A 134 2.96 -1.79 2.14
N ALA A 135 2.85 -1.02 1.05
CA ALA A 135 2.08 -1.41 -0.13
C ALA A 135 2.90 -2.19 -1.17
N CYS A 136 4.22 -1.99 -1.25
CA CYS A 136 5.08 -2.60 -2.27
C CYS A 136 6.32 -3.29 -1.67
N GLY A 137 6.38 -3.47 -0.35
CA GLY A 137 7.47 -4.19 0.31
C GLY A 137 7.45 -5.68 -0.01
N CYS A 138 8.60 -6.21 -0.41
CA CYS A 138 8.78 -7.62 -0.73
C CYS A 138 8.46 -8.51 0.48
N ARG A 139 7.81 -9.66 0.26
CA ARG A 139 7.32 -10.64 1.25
C ARG A 139 5.98 -10.31 1.89
N MET A 140 5.40 -9.12 1.65
CA MET A 140 4.07 -8.77 2.17
C MET A 140 3.22 -8.12 1.09
N ASP A 141 2.36 -8.91 0.45
CA ASP A 141 1.42 -8.43 -0.55
C ASP A 141 -0.02 -8.65 -0.10
N MET A 142 -0.53 -7.75 0.73
CA MET A 142 -1.91 -7.87 1.21
C MET A 142 -2.94 -7.61 0.10
N TYR A 143 -2.58 -6.83 -0.91
CA TYR A 143 -3.49 -6.45 -1.98
C TYR A 143 -3.78 -7.62 -2.92
N GLU A 144 -2.76 -8.30 -3.45
CA GLU A 144 -2.99 -9.43 -4.37
C GLU A 144 -3.59 -10.64 -3.63
N LYS A 145 -3.16 -10.87 -2.38
CA LYS A 145 -3.65 -11.98 -1.55
C LYS A 145 -5.16 -11.97 -1.32
N GLN A 146 -5.81 -10.81 -1.37
CA GLN A 146 -7.27 -10.73 -1.20
C GLN A 146 -8.04 -11.39 -2.37
N PHE A 147 -7.42 -11.52 -3.54
CA PHE A 147 -8.04 -12.12 -4.74
C PHE A 147 -7.73 -13.62 -4.90
N GLU A 148 -6.79 -14.16 -4.12
CA GLU A 148 -6.39 -15.57 -4.23
C GLU A 148 -7.40 -16.53 -3.57
N ASN A 149 -8.08 -16.08 -2.52
CA ASN A 149 -9.06 -16.89 -1.83
C ASN A 149 -10.41 -16.82 -2.56
N LYS A 150 -10.80 -17.92 -3.22
CA LYS A 150 -12.06 -18.00 -3.96
C LYS A 150 -13.30 -17.79 -3.10
N ALA A 151 -13.23 -18.02 -1.78
CA ALA A 151 -14.30 -17.70 -0.83
C ALA A 151 -14.55 -16.18 -0.69
N LEU A 152 -13.62 -15.34 -1.16
CA LEU A 152 -13.73 -13.88 -1.16
C LEU A 152 -14.24 -13.32 -2.50
N ILE A 153 -14.48 -14.16 -3.52
CA ILE A 153 -14.92 -13.72 -4.85
C ILE A 153 -16.45 -13.74 -4.92
N PRO A 154 -17.13 -12.59 -5.04
CA PRO A 154 -18.59 -12.56 -5.10
C PRO A 154 -19.10 -13.32 -6.34
N GLY A 155 -20.05 -14.24 -6.14
CA GLY A 155 -20.74 -14.95 -7.22
C GLY A 155 -20.17 -16.32 -7.62
N ILE A 156 -19.12 -16.82 -6.96
CA ILE A 156 -18.68 -18.21 -7.12
C ILE A 156 -19.46 -19.11 -6.14
N SER A 157 -20.31 -20.00 -6.65
CA SER A 157 -21.02 -20.98 -5.82
C SER A 157 -20.04 -21.96 -5.18
N HIS A 158 -20.02 -22.02 -3.86
CA HIS A 158 -19.25 -23.00 -3.10
C HIS A 158 -20.07 -24.28 -2.96
N THR A 159 -19.83 -25.26 -3.81
CA THR A 159 -20.28 -26.64 -3.52
C THR A 159 -19.25 -27.28 -2.59
N GLU A 160 -19.66 -27.53 -1.36
CA GLU A 160 -18.89 -28.33 -0.40
C GLU A 160 -18.77 -29.76 -0.96
N ASN A 161 -17.57 -30.17 -1.38
CA ASN A 161 -17.30 -31.59 -1.61
C ASN A 161 -17.07 -32.24 -0.24
N SER A 162 -18.14 -32.78 0.34
CA SER A 162 -18.08 -33.79 1.39
C SER A 162 -17.87 -35.17 0.76
N GLU A 163 -16.64 -35.48 0.35
CA GLU A 163 -16.27 -36.88 0.08
C GLU A 163 -15.90 -37.55 1.40
N SER A 164 -16.89 -38.21 1.99
CA SER A 164 -16.71 -39.22 3.02
C SER A 164 -16.06 -40.46 2.38
N ASP A 165 -14.76 -40.63 2.59
CA ASP A 165 -14.08 -41.90 2.35
C ASP A 165 -14.63 -42.95 3.33
N SER A 166 -15.36 -43.94 2.81
CA SER A 166 -15.61 -45.20 3.51
C SER A 166 -15.12 -46.34 2.63
N PRO A 167 -14.24 -47.21 3.13
CA PRO A 167 -13.66 -48.29 2.33
C PRO A 167 -14.70 -49.39 2.12
N ARG A 168 -14.97 -49.75 0.86
CA ARG A 168 -15.72 -50.97 0.56
C ARG A 168 -14.79 -52.18 0.63
N SER A 169 -15.16 -53.09 1.52
CA SER A 169 -14.82 -54.52 1.55
C SER A 169 -15.15 -55.24 0.25
#